data_AF-A0A655HVN0-F1
#
_entry.id   AF-A0A655HVN0-F1
#
_cell.length_a   1.000
_cell.length_b   1.000
_cell.length_c   1.000
_cell.angle_alpha   90.00
_cell.angle_beta   90.00
_cell.angle_gamma   90.00
#
_symmetry.space_group_name_H-M   'P 1'
#
loop_
_entity.id
_entity.type
_entity.pdbx_description
1 polymer ?
#
loop_
_entity_poly.entity_id
_entity_poly.type
_entity_poly.pdbx_seq_one_letter_code
_entity_poly.pdbx_strand_id
1 'polypeptide(L)' 'MVELETLDEDDADWLHGTIQVHVDATDSAVGQRILSDWSGQQRHFVKVMPRDYKRVLQAIALAERDGVDVDKAIMAAAHG' A
#
# COMPACT_ATOMS: atom_id res chain seq x y z
N MET A 1 -10.99 3.39 -12.19
CA MET A 1 -10.28 4.70 -12.02
C MET A 1 -9.40 4.60 -10.76
N VAL A 2 -8.32 5.38 -10.63
CA VAL A 2 -7.37 5.30 -9.49
C VAL A 2 -7.43 6.55 -8.61
N GLU A 3 -7.00 6.39 -7.36
CA GLU A 3 -6.77 7.44 -6.36
C GLU A 3 -5.28 7.50 -6.02
N LEU A 4 -4.81 8.69 -5.64
CA LEU A 4 -3.46 8.91 -5.13
C LEU A 4 -3.56 9.20 -3.64
N GLU A 5 -2.88 8.40 -2.85
CA GLU A 5 -2.88 8.47 -1.40
C GLU A 5 -1.45 8.71 -0.89
N THR A 6 -1.33 9.36 0.26
CA THR A 6 -0.07 9.38 1.00
C THR A 6 0.17 8.00 1.61
N LEU A 7 1.44 7.64 1.80
CA LEU A 7 1.78 6.41 2.53
C LEU A 7 1.33 6.52 3.98
N ASP A 8 0.71 5.45 4.49
CA ASP A 8 0.61 5.21 5.93
C ASP A 8 1.90 4.55 6.46
N GLU A 9 1.93 4.22 7.75
CA GLU A 9 3.10 3.62 8.40
C GLU A 9 3.42 2.23 7.84
N ASP A 10 2.40 1.40 7.64
CA ASP A 10 2.56 0.05 7.08
C ASP A 10 3.06 0.10 5.62
N ASP A 11 2.52 1.02 4.82
CA ASP A 11 2.98 1.28 3.45
C ASP A 11 4.44 1.71 3.41
N ALA A 12 4.84 2.61 4.32
CA ALA A 12 6.20 3.13 4.40
C ALA A 12 7.20 2.03 4.79
N ASP A 13 6.86 1.21 5.79
CA ASP A 13 7.68 0.10 6.25
C ASP A 13 7.85 -0.96 5.15
N TRP A 14 6.75 -1.33 4.48
CA TRP A 14 6.77 -2.27 3.36
C TRP A 14 7.60 -1.74 2.19
N LEU A 15 7.45 -0.46 1.84
CA LEU A 15 8.18 0.16 0.73
C LEU A 15 9.68 0.27 1.05
N HIS A 16 10.05 0.66 2.27
CA HIS A 16 11.44 0.69 2.71
C HIS A 16 12.10 -0.68 2.57
N GLY A 17 11.46 -1.74 3.06
CA GLY A 17 11.96 -3.11 2.93
C GLY A 17 12.11 -3.55 1.46
N THR A 18 11.14 -3.20 0.62
CA THR A 18 11.17 -3.52 -0.81
C THR A 18 12.33 -2.82 -1.53
N ILE A 19 12.57 -1.53 -1.22
CA ILE A 19 13.70 -0.77 -1.78
C ILE A 19 15.03 -1.35 -1.27
N GLN A 20 15.12 -1.78 -0.01
CA GLN A 20 16.30 -2.43 0.53
C GLN A 20 16.63 -3.71 -0.24
N VAL A 21 15.65 -4.61 -0.43
CA VAL A 21 15.83 -5.83 -1.23
C VAL A 21 16.30 -5.50 -2.65
N HIS A 22 15.74 -4.46 -3.27
CA HIS A 22 16.18 -4.01 -4.59
C HIS A 22 17.65 -3.53 -4.59
N VAL A 23 18.05 -2.74 -3.59
CA VAL A 23 19.44 -2.29 -3.44
C VAL A 23 20.38 -3.48 -3.28
N ASP A 24 20.06 -4.40 -2.38
CA ASP A 24 20.89 -5.59 -2.11
C ASP A 24 21.07 -6.48 -3.34
N ALA A 25 20.05 -6.54 -4.20
CA ALA A 25 20.08 -7.35 -5.42
C ALA A 25 20.76 -6.67 -6.62
N THR A 26 20.93 -5.35 -6.60
CA THR A 26 21.32 -4.59 -7.83
C THR A 26 22.40 -3.53 -7.63
N ASP A 27 22.84 -3.28 -6.40
CA ASP A 27 23.72 -2.15 -6.05
C ASP A 27 23.18 -0.79 -6.54
N SER A 28 21.85 -0.64 -6.55
CA SER A 28 21.19 0.58 -7.05
C SER A 28 21.60 1.82 -6.25
N ALA A 29 22.45 2.66 -6.85
CA ALA A 29 22.88 3.93 -6.27
C ALA A 29 21.70 4.89 -6.01
N VAL A 30 20.62 4.77 -6.78
CA VAL A 30 19.39 5.55 -6.55
C VAL A 30 18.66 5.04 -5.30
N GLY A 31 18.50 3.72 -5.17
CA GLY A 31 17.89 3.12 -3.98
C GLY A 31 18.69 3.42 -2.72
N GLN A 32 20.02 3.32 -2.76
CA GLN A 32 20.90 3.68 -1.64
C GLN A 32 20.70 5.12 -1.20
N ARG A 33 20.61 6.07 -2.14
CA ARG A 33 20.33 7.48 -1.82
C ARG A 33 18.95 7.65 -1.18
N ILE A 34 17.93 6.96 -1.67
CA ILE A 34 16.58 7.02 -1.10
C ILE A 34 16.59 6.54 0.37
N LEU A 35 17.22 5.39 0.63
CA LEU A 35 17.29 4.79 1.96
C LEU A 35 18.13 5.63 2.93
N SER A 36 19.18 6.31 2.44
CA SER A 36 20.06 7.14 3.27
C SER A 36 19.37 8.36 3.91
N ASP A 37 18.25 8.81 3.34
CA ASP A 37 17.40 9.88 3.87
C ASP A 37 15.93 9.46 3.82
N TRP A 38 15.61 8.25 4.31
CA TRP A 38 14.26 7.70 4.15
C TRP A 38 13.16 8.64 4.66
N SER A 39 13.35 9.24 5.85
CA SER A 39 12.38 10.18 6.43
C SER A 39 12.09 11.39 5.53
N GLY A 40 13.09 11.82 4.77
CA GLY A 40 13.01 12.85 3.74
C GLY A 40 12.32 12.39 2.48
N GLN A 41 12.76 11.25 1.97
CA GLN A 41 12.43 10.76 0.64
C GLN A 41 11.04 10.09 0.58
N GLN A 42 10.57 9.46 1.66
CA GLN A 42 9.26 8.80 1.70
C GLN A 42 8.10 9.76 1.35
N ARG A 43 8.28 11.05 1.64
CA ARG A 43 7.31 12.12 1.37
C ARG A 43 7.05 12.35 -0.13
N HIS A 44 7.95 11.88 -0.99
CA HIS A 44 7.85 12.01 -2.44
C HIS A 44 7.16 10.83 -3.11
N PHE A 45 6.83 9.79 -2.36
CA PHE A 45 6.07 8.66 -2.85
C PHE A 45 4.57 8.88 -2.68
N VAL A 46 3.81 8.32 -3.62
CA VAL A 46 2.35 8.27 -3.58
C VAL A 46 1.90 6.83 -3.80
N LYS A 47 0.94 6.39 -3.01
CA LYS A 47 0.25 5.12 -3.20
C LYS A 47 -0.79 5.31 -4.28
N VAL A 48 -0.69 4.52 -5.35
CA VAL A 48 -1.72 4.48 -6.39
C VAL A 48 -2.70 3.37 -6.04
N MET A 49 -3.93 3.74 -5.72
CA MET A 49 -4.96 2.82 -5.28
C MET A 49 -6.12 2.78 -6.28
N PRO A 50 -6.37 1.66 -6.99
CA PRO A 50 -7.56 1.51 -7.81
C PRO A 50 -8.82 1.59 -6.93
N ARG A 51 -9.80 2.42 -7.32
CA ARG A 51 -11.01 2.67 -6.52
C ARG A 51 -11.77 1.40 -6.19
N ASP A 52 -11.98 0.54 -7.18
CA ASP A 52 -12.77 -0.68 -6.99
C ASP A 52 -12.04 -1.66 -6.08
N TYR A 53 -10.70 -1.73 -6.19
CA TYR A 53 -9.87 -2.53 -5.29
C TYR A 53 -9.93 -2.00 -3.85
N LYS A 54 -9.82 -0.68 -3.67
CA LYS A 54 -9.95 -0.02 -2.36
C LYS A 54 -11.28 -0.35 -1.68
N ARG A 55 -12.38 -0.30 -2.43
CA ARG A 55 -13.73 -0.62 -1.92
C ARG A 55 -13.79 -2.05 -1.40
N VAL A 56 -13.20 -3.00 -2.11
CA VAL A 56 -13.11 -4.40 -1.67
C VAL A 56 -12.27 -4.53 -0.41
N LEU A 57 -11.08 -3.92 -0.35
CA LEU A 57 -10.22 -3.96 0.85
C LEU A 57 -10.93 -3.37 2.09
N GLN A 58 -11.64 -2.26 1.92
CA GLN A 58 -12.42 -1.65 3.00
C GLN A 58 -13.58 -2.54 3.46
N ALA A 59 -14.26 -3.21 2.53
CA ALA A 59 -15.32 -4.15 2.86
C ALA A 59 -14.79 -5.37 3.64
N ILE A 60 -13.62 -5.88 3.28
CA ILE A 60 -12.94 -6.96 4.00
C ILE A 60 -12.61 -6.51 5.43
N ALA A 61 -11.90 -5.38 5.57
CA ALA A 61 -11.50 -4.86 6.88
C ALA A 61 -12.70 -4.58 7.81
N LEU A 62 -13.80 -4.06 7.24
CA LEU A 62 -15.05 -3.86 7.97
C LEU A 62 -15.67 -5.19 8.41
N ALA A 63 -15.71 -6.17 7.51
CA ALA A 63 -16.30 -7.47 7.78
C ALA A 63 -15.55 -8.22 8.89
N GLU A 64 -14.22 -8.18 8.85
CA GLU A 64 -13.34 -8.76 9.87
C GLU A 64 -13.55 -8.12 11.23
N ARG A 65 -13.60 -6.77 11.27
CA ARG A 65 -13.83 -6.02 12.52
C ARG A 65 -15.19 -6.33 13.14
N ASP A 66 -16.22 -6.45 12.32
CA ASP A 66 -17.60 -6.61 12.76
C ASP A 66 -18.01 -8.10 12.89
N GLY A 67 -17.09 -9.04 12.60
CA GLY A 67 -17.32 -10.50 12.70
C GLY A 67 -18.35 -11.03 11.69
N VAL A 68 -18.51 -10.34 10.57
CA VAL A 68 -19.46 -10.66 9.49
C VAL A 68 -18.76 -11.46 8.39
N ASP A 69 -19.56 -12.19 7.62
CA ASP A 69 -19.09 -12.98 6.48
C ASP A 69 -18.39 -12.09 5.43
N VAL A 70 -17.09 -12.33 5.27
CA VAL A 70 -16.20 -11.58 4.36
C VAL A 70 -16.58 -11.79 2.90
N ASP A 71 -16.95 -13.00 2.49
CA ASP A 71 -17.31 -13.31 1.10
C ASP A 71 -18.56 -12.52 0.70
N LYS A 72 -19.54 -12.45 1.61
CA LYS A 72 -20.74 -11.63 1.41
C LYS A 72 -20.42 -10.14 1.29
N ALA A 73 -19.49 -9.63 2.09
CA ALA A 73 -19.06 -8.23 2.05
C ALA A 73 -18.32 -7.88 0.74
N ILE A 74 -17.45 -8.77 0.26
CA ILE A 74 -16.75 -8.62 -1.02
C ILE A 74 -17.74 -8.56 -2.18
N MET A 75 -18.69 -9.51 -2.23
CA MET A 75 -19.71 -9.55 -3.28
C MET A 75 -20.54 -8.26 -3.32
N ALA A 76 -20.94 -7.73 -2.17
CA ALA A 76 -21.66 -6.47 -2.08
C ALA A 76 -20.82 -5.26 -2.59
N ALA A 77 -19.52 -5.25 -2.32
CA ALA A 77 -18.62 -4.18 -2.75
C ALA A 77 -18.28 -4.21 -4.25
N ALA A 78 -18.25 -5.39 -4.85
CA ALA A 78 -17.89 -5.59 -6.26
C ALA A 78 -19.04 -5.29 -7.25
N HIS A 79 -20.29 -5.24 -6.79
CA HIS A 79 -21.47 -5.03 -7.64
C HIS A 79 -21.95 -3.57 -7.74
N GLY A 80 -21.23 -2.59 -7.19
CA GLY A 80 -21.66 -1.18 -7.13
C GLY A 80 -20.58 -0.15 -7.40
#